data_AF-A0AA88A9T0-F1
#
_entry.id   AF-A0AA88A9T0-F1
#
_cell.length_a   1.000
_cell.length_b   1.000
_cell.length_c   1.000
_cell.angle_alpha   90.00
_cell.angle_beta   90.00
_cell.angle_gamma   90.00
#
_symmetry.space_group_name_H-M   'P 1'
#
loop_
_entity.id
_entity.type
_entity.pdbx_description
1 polymer ?
#
loop_
_entity_poly.entity_id
_entity_poly.type
_entity_poly.pdbx_seq_one_letter_code
_entity_poly.pdbx_strand_id
1 'polypeptide(L)'
;MKGLFKSKPRTPVDIVRQTRDLLMLVDRSADTREGKREEKMAELCKNIREMKQVLYGNSESEPVAEACAQLTQEFFRENTLRLLIRCLPKLNLEAVEGTGAFSDLYIGSWLRYAGLARKDATQVVANLQRQQVQSKLIASDYLEANIDLLDILIAGYENTDMALHYGAMLRECIRHQSVARYVLESEHMKKFFDYIQLPNFDIAADAAATFKELMTRHKSTVAEFLSKNYDWFFAEYNSKLLESTNYITRRQAVKLLGDILLDRSNSAVMTRYVSSRDNLRILMNLLRESSKSIQIEAFHVFKLFAANQNKPPDIVSILVANKSKLLRLFADFKTDKEDEQFEADKAQVVKEIDACSLDEFLASAVDAAKRAGENIRKGFYQTKHVEHKGQVDLVTETDKACEDLIFNHLKQLYPSHKFIGEETTAAYGTTELTDEPTWIVDPLDGTTNFVHGFPFVCVSIGLTIGKIPTVGVVYNPIIDELFTAIHGKGAFLNGNPIKVSSQSELVTSLLATEAGTKRDKLTVDATTNRLNSLLFKVRSLRMSGSCALNLCGIACGRLDLFYELGFGGPWDVAGGAVIVKEAGGLVFDPSGREFDITSQRVAASNPLLKDAFVEALKQSE
;
A
#
# COMPACT_ATOMS: atom_id res chain seq x y z
N MET A 1 -4.19 -77.10 -31.49
CA MET A 1 -3.28 -76.70 -30.39
C MET A 1 -2.72 -75.30 -30.66
N LYS A 2 -3.36 -74.24 -30.13
CA LYS A 2 -2.78 -72.89 -29.98
C LYS A 2 -3.34 -72.30 -28.69
N GLY A 3 -2.99 -72.92 -27.58
CA GLY A 3 -3.26 -72.43 -26.24
C GLY A 3 -2.20 -73.07 -25.37
N LEU A 4 -1.18 -72.29 -25.00
CA LEU A 4 -0.21 -72.54 -23.91
C LEU A 4 1.02 -71.62 -24.04
N PHE A 5 0.82 -70.30 -24.09
CA PHE A 5 1.82 -69.33 -23.63
C PHE A 5 1.07 -68.05 -23.24
N LYS A 6 0.58 -67.95 -21.99
CA LYS A 6 0.31 -66.62 -21.42
C LYS A 6 1.68 -65.94 -21.32
N SER A 7 1.86 -64.79 -21.97
CA SER A 7 3.08 -63.98 -21.80
C SER A 7 3.29 -63.73 -20.31
N LYS A 8 4.53 -63.88 -19.82
CA LYS A 8 4.88 -63.57 -18.42
C LYS A 8 4.31 -62.18 -18.05
N PRO A 9 3.71 -62.02 -16.86
CA PRO A 9 3.28 -60.69 -16.40
C PRO A 9 4.51 -59.77 -16.37
N ARG A 10 4.41 -58.62 -17.03
CA ARG A 10 5.49 -57.62 -17.05
C ARG A 10 5.70 -57.08 -15.64
N THR A 11 6.95 -56.99 -15.19
CA THR A 11 7.24 -56.38 -13.89
C THR A 11 7.09 -54.85 -13.99
N PRO A 12 6.89 -54.13 -12.87
CA PRO A 12 6.85 -52.66 -12.89
C PRO A 12 8.09 -52.03 -13.52
N VAL A 13 9.25 -52.64 -13.31
CA VAL A 13 10.54 -52.23 -13.92
C VAL A 13 10.53 -52.39 -15.44
N ASP A 14 10.01 -53.52 -15.95
CA ASP A 14 9.93 -53.77 -17.40
C ASP A 14 9.01 -52.76 -18.09
N ILE A 15 7.89 -52.41 -17.46
CA ILE A 15 6.93 -51.43 -17.97
C ILE A 15 7.61 -50.07 -18.13
N VAL A 16 8.38 -49.62 -17.14
CA VAL A 16 9.09 -48.34 -17.19
C VAL A 16 10.16 -48.33 -18.27
N ARG A 17 10.99 -49.39 -18.37
CA ARG A 17 12.05 -49.47 -19.39
C ARG A 17 11.50 -49.44 -20.79
N GLN A 18 10.47 -50.24 -21.07
CA GLN A 18 9.80 -50.25 -22.37
C GLN A 18 9.13 -48.91 -22.66
N THR A 19 8.55 -48.24 -21.66
CA THR A 19 8.03 -46.88 -21.82
C THR A 19 9.14 -45.90 -22.21
N ARG A 20 10.29 -45.97 -21.56
CA ARG A 20 11.45 -45.11 -21.85
C ARG A 20 11.96 -45.32 -23.27
N ASP A 21 12.07 -46.56 -23.72
CA ASP A 21 12.47 -46.90 -25.09
C ASP A 21 11.50 -46.34 -26.13
N LEU A 22 10.19 -46.47 -25.88
CA LEU A 22 9.15 -45.92 -26.75
C LEU A 22 9.19 -44.38 -26.76
N LEU A 23 9.40 -43.75 -25.60
CA LEU A 23 9.54 -42.29 -25.52
C LEU A 23 10.77 -41.79 -26.29
N MET A 24 11.90 -42.48 -26.21
CA MET A 24 13.09 -42.12 -27.00
C MET A 24 12.84 -42.23 -28.51
N LEU A 25 12.08 -43.24 -28.94
CA LEU A 25 11.70 -43.40 -30.35
C LEU A 25 10.77 -42.26 -30.80
N VAL A 26 9.76 -41.92 -30.00
CA VAL A 26 8.80 -40.83 -30.27
C VAL A 26 9.47 -39.45 -30.22
N ASP A 27 10.50 -39.27 -29.39
CA ASP A 27 11.25 -38.02 -29.33
C ASP A 27 12.08 -37.81 -30.62
N ARG A 28 12.72 -38.87 -31.14
CA ARG A 28 13.59 -38.85 -32.33
C ARG A 28 12.85 -38.85 -33.67
N SER A 29 11.61 -39.33 -33.72
CA SER A 29 10.91 -39.63 -34.97
C SER A 29 10.41 -38.38 -35.71
N ALA A 30 11.28 -37.77 -36.53
CA ALA A 30 10.88 -36.93 -37.67
C ALA A 30 10.78 -37.75 -38.99
N ASP A 31 11.47 -38.91 -39.09
CA ASP A 31 11.71 -39.63 -40.36
C ASP A 31 11.14 -41.07 -40.47
N THR A 32 10.30 -41.53 -39.53
CA THR A 32 9.71 -42.89 -39.59
C THR A 32 8.38 -42.93 -40.34
N ARG A 33 8.18 -43.95 -41.19
CA ARG A 33 6.90 -44.26 -41.87
C ARG A 33 5.72 -44.17 -40.89
N GLU A 34 4.70 -43.40 -41.26
CA GLU A 34 3.55 -42.99 -40.45
C GLU A 34 2.87 -44.15 -39.69
N GLY A 35 2.58 -45.27 -40.36
CA GLY A 35 1.93 -46.43 -39.73
C GLY A 35 2.74 -47.13 -38.63
N LYS A 36 4.09 -47.11 -38.67
CA LYS A 36 4.92 -47.66 -37.57
C LYS A 36 4.94 -46.73 -36.35
N ARG A 37 4.78 -45.42 -36.56
CA ARG A 37 4.75 -44.42 -35.49
C ARG A 37 3.46 -44.52 -34.68
N GLU A 38 2.33 -44.75 -35.35
CA GLU A 38 1.03 -44.94 -34.70
C GLU A 38 0.99 -46.19 -33.82
N GLU A 39 1.52 -47.31 -34.30
CA GLU A 39 1.63 -48.56 -33.51
C GLU A 39 2.46 -48.34 -32.24
N LYS A 40 3.61 -47.66 -32.37
CA LYS A 40 4.48 -47.35 -31.22
C LYS A 40 3.84 -46.36 -30.25
N MET A 41 3.05 -45.42 -30.76
CA MET A 41 2.28 -44.49 -29.92
C MET A 41 1.19 -45.21 -29.14
N ALA A 42 0.45 -46.12 -29.78
CA ALA A 42 -0.57 -46.93 -29.10
C ALA A 42 0.06 -47.81 -28.00
N GLU A 43 1.23 -48.39 -28.27
CA GLU A 43 2.01 -49.16 -27.28
C GLU A 43 2.46 -48.28 -26.09
N LEU A 44 2.89 -47.05 -26.37
CA LEU A 44 3.27 -46.07 -25.34
C LEU A 44 2.07 -45.70 -24.45
N CYS A 45 0.93 -45.36 -25.06
CA CYS A 45 -0.30 -45.04 -24.33
C CYS A 45 -0.77 -46.22 -23.45
N LYS A 46 -0.62 -47.45 -23.94
CA LYS A 46 -0.91 -48.65 -23.16
C LYS A 46 0.01 -48.78 -21.94
N ASN A 47 1.31 -48.58 -22.12
CA ASN A 47 2.26 -48.68 -21.01
C ASN A 47 2.03 -47.56 -19.96
N ILE A 48 1.69 -46.34 -20.38
CA ILE A 48 1.30 -45.26 -19.47
C ILE A 48 0.08 -45.65 -18.62
N ARG A 49 -0.93 -46.27 -19.25
CA ARG A 49 -2.11 -46.77 -18.53
C ARG A 49 -1.77 -47.90 -17.57
N GLU A 50 -0.87 -48.80 -17.95
CA GLU A 50 -0.40 -49.87 -17.05
C GLU A 50 0.36 -49.30 -15.85
N MET A 51 1.23 -48.30 -16.06
CA MET A 51 1.87 -47.59 -14.94
C MET A 51 0.84 -46.97 -14.00
N LYS A 52 -0.20 -46.35 -14.55
CA LYS A 52 -1.31 -45.80 -13.75
C LYS A 52 -2.03 -46.89 -12.94
N GLN A 53 -2.30 -48.04 -13.54
CA GLN A 53 -2.95 -49.16 -12.84
C GLN A 53 -2.07 -49.71 -11.71
N VAL A 54 -0.75 -49.75 -11.89
CA VAL A 54 0.17 -50.13 -10.79
C VAL A 54 0.10 -49.12 -9.64
N LEU A 55 -0.01 -47.83 -9.93
CA LEU A 55 0.02 -46.75 -8.93
C LEU A 55 -1.32 -46.48 -8.23
N TYR A 56 -2.45 -46.73 -8.89
CA TYR A 56 -3.80 -46.45 -8.38
C TYR A 56 -4.64 -47.70 -8.14
N GLY A 57 -4.17 -48.88 -8.58
CA GLY A 57 -4.99 -50.08 -8.65
C GLY A 57 -5.94 -50.09 -9.86
N ASN A 58 -6.76 -51.13 -9.93
CA ASN A 58 -7.83 -51.28 -10.89
C ASN A 58 -9.11 -51.78 -10.18
N SER A 59 -10.17 -52.12 -10.93
CA SER A 59 -11.43 -52.60 -10.35
C SER A 59 -11.32 -53.93 -9.58
N GLU A 60 -10.21 -54.66 -9.74
CA GLU A 60 -10.01 -56.00 -9.19
C GLU A 60 -8.88 -56.05 -8.13
N SER A 61 -8.02 -55.03 -8.06
CA SER A 61 -6.82 -55.05 -7.21
C SER A 61 -6.40 -53.66 -6.76
N GLU A 62 -6.07 -53.54 -5.48
CA GLU A 62 -5.49 -52.34 -4.89
C GLU A 62 -4.00 -52.18 -5.25
N PRO A 63 -3.45 -50.95 -5.24
CA PRO A 63 -2.03 -50.73 -5.54
C PRO A 63 -1.13 -51.39 -4.49
N VAL A 64 -0.16 -52.18 -4.96
CA VAL A 64 0.79 -52.89 -4.10
C VAL A 64 2.00 -52.01 -3.84
N ALA A 65 2.27 -51.69 -2.56
CA ALA A 65 3.33 -50.75 -2.15
C ALA A 65 4.71 -51.07 -2.75
N GLU A 66 5.11 -52.35 -2.73
CA GLU A 66 6.39 -52.80 -3.31
C GLU A 66 6.44 -52.58 -4.83
N ALA A 67 5.34 -52.83 -5.54
CA ALA A 67 5.26 -52.61 -6.97
C ALA A 67 5.30 -51.11 -7.32
N CYS A 68 4.65 -50.27 -6.52
CA CYS A 68 4.74 -48.81 -6.66
C CYS A 68 6.18 -48.33 -6.42
N ALA A 69 6.85 -48.82 -5.38
CA ALA A 69 8.21 -48.43 -5.05
C ALA A 69 9.22 -48.82 -6.16
N GLN A 70 9.10 -50.04 -6.69
CA GLN A 70 9.92 -50.50 -7.82
C GLN A 70 9.69 -49.67 -9.09
N LEU A 71 8.42 -49.32 -9.38
CA LEU A 71 8.06 -48.46 -10.50
C LEU A 71 8.67 -47.06 -10.32
N THR A 72 8.51 -46.45 -9.15
CA THR A 72 9.05 -45.12 -8.82
C THR A 72 10.56 -45.08 -8.95
N GLN A 73 11.26 -46.07 -8.38
CA GLN A 73 12.72 -46.13 -8.42
C GLN A 73 13.23 -46.23 -9.86
N GLU A 74 12.65 -47.11 -10.69
CA GLU A 74 13.08 -47.24 -12.08
C GLU A 74 12.65 -46.02 -12.93
N PHE A 75 11.52 -45.37 -12.63
CA PHE A 75 11.04 -44.21 -13.39
C PHE A 75 12.02 -43.03 -13.30
N PHE A 76 12.48 -42.71 -12.08
CA PHE A 76 13.41 -41.62 -11.82
C PHE A 76 14.89 -42.00 -11.95
N ARG A 77 15.21 -43.27 -12.26
CA ARG A 77 16.60 -43.72 -12.43
C ARG A 77 17.32 -43.04 -13.60
N GLU A 78 16.58 -42.72 -14.65
CA GLU A 78 17.08 -42.13 -15.90
C GLU A 78 16.12 -41.03 -16.38
N ASN A 79 16.23 -40.61 -17.65
CA ASN A 79 15.49 -39.49 -18.22
C ASN A 79 14.01 -39.76 -18.56
N THR A 80 13.35 -40.71 -17.89
CA THR A 80 11.95 -41.07 -18.20
C THR A 80 11.01 -39.88 -18.05
N LEU A 81 11.12 -39.12 -16.94
CA LEU A 81 10.28 -37.94 -16.70
C LEU A 81 10.49 -36.87 -17.78
N ARG A 82 11.76 -36.52 -18.07
CA ARG A 82 12.11 -35.54 -19.09
C ARG A 82 11.55 -35.90 -20.46
N LEU A 83 11.73 -37.16 -20.86
CA LEU A 83 11.22 -37.65 -22.14
C LEU A 83 9.69 -37.64 -22.18
N LEU A 84 9.04 -38.01 -21.07
CA LEU A 84 7.59 -37.98 -20.95
C LEU A 84 7.04 -36.55 -21.08
N ILE A 85 7.65 -35.57 -20.40
CA ILE A 85 7.28 -34.15 -20.52
C ILE A 85 7.43 -33.68 -21.98
N ARG A 86 8.58 -33.93 -22.61
CA ARG A 86 8.83 -33.52 -24.02
C ARG A 86 7.89 -34.19 -25.02
N CYS A 87 7.50 -35.44 -24.77
CA CYS A 87 6.62 -36.18 -25.66
C CYS A 87 5.12 -35.95 -25.36
N LEU A 88 4.77 -35.33 -24.24
CA LEU A 88 3.38 -35.10 -23.83
C LEU A 88 2.54 -34.37 -24.91
N PRO A 89 3.06 -33.33 -25.60
CA PRO A 89 2.35 -32.70 -26.71
C PRO A 89 2.08 -33.66 -27.87
N LYS A 90 3.02 -34.59 -28.13
CA LYS A 90 2.95 -35.59 -29.20
C LYS A 90 1.97 -36.75 -28.89
N LEU A 91 1.48 -36.86 -27.66
CA LEU A 91 0.49 -37.89 -27.27
C LEU A 91 -0.93 -37.58 -27.77
N ASN A 92 -1.14 -36.43 -28.42
CA ASN A 92 -2.38 -36.09 -29.11
C ASN A 92 -2.16 -36.22 -30.62
N LEU A 93 -2.91 -37.11 -31.25
CA LEU A 93 -3.15 -37.05 -32.68
C LEU A 93 -4.57 -36.51 -32.82
N GLU A 94 -4.70 -35.19 -32.90
CA GLU A 94 -5.84 -34.63 -33.61
C GLU A 94 -5.72 -35.11 -35.06
N ALA A 95 -6.83 -35.61 -35.59
CA ALA A 95 -6.91 -36.01 -36.99
C ALA A 95 -6.39 -34.86 -37.85
N VAL A 96 -5.36 -35.14 -38.64
CA VAL A 96 -5.04 -34.29 -39.80
C VAL A 96 -6.29 -34.33 -40.68
N GLU A 97 -7.06 -33.24 -40.70
CA GLU A 97 -8.06 -32.99 -41.73
C GLU A 97 -7.32 -33.01 -43.08
N GLY A 98 -7.29 -34.16 -43.75
CA GLY A 98 -6.53 -34.26 -45.00
C GLY A 98 -6.26 -35.63 -45.59
N THR A 99 -6.68 -36.75 -44.98
CA THR A 99 -6.60 -38.05 -45.66
C THR A 99 -7.94 -38.79 -45.58
N GLY A 100 -8.72 -38.68 -46.66
CA GLY A 100 -9.92 -39.47 -46.86
C GLY A 100 -9.56 -40.94 -47.04
N ALA A 101 -9.43 -41.68 -45.93
CA ALA A 101 -9.26 -43.13 -45.96
C ALA A 101 -9.58 -43.84 -44.64
N PHE A 102 -10.47 -43.34 -43.76
CA PHE A 102 -10.98 -44.17 -42.65
C PHE A 102 -12.46 -43.93 -42.38
N SER A 103 -13.19 -45.02 -42.11
CA SER A 103 -14.63 -45.00 -41.86
C SER A 103 -14.99 -44.28 -40.56
N ASP A 104 -16.03 -43.47 -40.61
CA ASP A 104 -16.54 -42.57 -39.55
C ASP A 104 -16.81 -43.21 -38.17
N LEU A 105 -16.75 -44.55 -38.06
CA LEU A 105 -17.02 -45.27 -36.80
C LEU A 105 -15.78 -45.44 -35.89
N TYR A 106 -14.55 -45.34 -36.43
CA TYR A 106 -13.31 -45.55 -35.64
C TYR A 106 -12.67 -44.25 -35.12
N ILE A 107 -12.87 -43.13 -35.82
CA ILE A 107 -12.29 -41.82 -35.49
C ILE A 107 -12.77 -41.33 -34.11
N GLY A 108 -14.06 -41.52 -33.80
CA GLY A 108 -14.66 -41.09 -32.54
C GLY A 108 -14.25 -41.89 -31.29
N SER A 109 -13.68 -43.09 -31.46
CA SER A 109 -13.16 -43.91 -30.36
C SER A 109 -11.68 -43.58 -30.09
N TRP A 110 -10.88 -43.41 -31.14
CA TRP A 110 -9.45 -43.15 -31.04
C TRP A 110 -9.11 -41.75 -30.50
N LEU A 111 -9.85 -40.71 -30.91
CA LEU A 111 -9.73 -39.35 -30.35
C LEU A 111 -10.02 -39.31 -28.83
N ARG A 112 -10.94 -40.15 -28.34
CA ARG A 112 -11.15 -40.32 -26.88
C ARG A 112 -9.93 -40.97 -26.23
N TYR A 113 -9.32 -41.98 -26.84
CA TYR A 113 -8.14 -42.66 -26.29
C TYR A 113 -6.89 -41.76 -26.19
N ALA A 114 -6.68 -40.83 -27.12
CA ALA A 114 -5.54 -39.89 -27.11
C ALA A 114 -5.64 -38.85 -25.96
N GLY A 115 -6.80 -38.22 -25.77
CA GLY A 115 -7.04 -37.31 -24.64
C GLY A 115 -6.91 -38.00 -23.27
N LEU A 116 -7.26 -39.29 -23.19
CA LEU A 116 -7.04 -40.11 -22.00
C LEU A 116 -5.54 -40.34 -21.70
N ALA A 117 -4.68 -40.43 -22.71
CA ALA A 117 -3.26 -40.73 -22.51
C ALA A 117 -2.49 -39.58 -21.82
N ARG A 118 -2.74 -38.31 -22.21
CA ARG A 118 -2.16 -37.13 -21.52
C ARG A 118 -2.62 -37.06 -20.06
N LYS A 119 -3.89 -37.33 -19.81
CA LYS A 119 -4.47 -37.38 -18.46
C LYS A 119 -3.84 -38.50 -17.63
N ASP A 120 -3.73 -39.71 -18.19
CA ASP A 120 -3.09 -40.85 -17.54
C ASP A 120 -1.61 -40.53 -17.21
N ALA A 121 -0.85 -39.94 -18.14
CA ALA A 121 0.52 -39.51 -17.92
C ALA A 121 0.64 -38.45 -16.79
N THR A 122 -0.27 -37.47 -16.78
CA THR A 122 -0.34 -36.45 -15.72
C THR A 122 -0.57 -37.09 -14.35
N GLN A 123 -1.50 -38.05 -14.26
CA GLN A 123 -1.80 -38.76 -13.01
C GLN A 123 -0.65 -39.65 -12.55
N VAL A 124 0.04 -40.33 -13.49
CA VAL A 124 1.24 -41.11 -13.18
C VAL A 124 2.31 -40.21 -12.57
N VAL A 125 2.65 -39.10 -13.22
CA VAL A 125 3.65 -38.15 -12.69
C VAL A 125 3.22 -37.62 -11.32
N ALA A 126 1.96 -37.19 -11.17
CA ALA A 126 1.45 -36.65 -9.91
C ALA A 126 1.56 -37.65 -8.75
N ASN A 127 1.23 -38.92 -8.98
CA ASN A 127 1.36 -39.97 -7.97
C ASN A 127 2.83 -40.21 -7.63
N LEU A 128 3.68 -40.35 -8.65
CA LEU A 128 5.11 -40.62 -8.50
C LEU A 128 5.86 -39.56 -7.69
N GLN A 129 5.46 -38.29 -7.80
CA GLN A 129 6.04 -37.20 -6.99
C GLN A 129 5.85 -37.39 -5.48
N ARG A 130 4.84 -38.16 -5.07
CA ARG A 130 4.48 -38.37 -3.66
C ARG A 130 5.00 -39.69 -3.08
N GLN A 131 5.50 -40.58 -3.93
CA GLN A 131 5.93 -41.93 -3.53
C GLN A 131 7.22 -41.88 -2.71
N GLN A 132 7.23 -42.59 -1.59
CA GLN A 132 8.43 -42.80 -0.78
C GLN A 132 9.00 -44.18 -1.05
N VAL A 133 10.27 -44.24 -1.43
CA VAL A 133 11.01 -45.48 -1.61
C VAL A 133 12.06 -45.54 -0.52
N GLN A 134 11.99 -46.55 0.36
CA GLN A 134 12.88 -46.67 1.52
C GLN A 134 12.92 -45.37 2.37
N SER A 135 11.75 -44.76 2.59
CA SER A 135 11.58 -43.49 3.33
C SER A 135 12.24 -42.26 2.68
N LYS A 136 12.64 -42.34 1.40
CA LYS A 136 13.16 -41.21 0.61
C LYS A 136 12.22 -40.83 -0.53
N LEU A 137 12.14 -39.53 -0.81
CA LEU A 137 11.42 -39.00 -1.96
C LEU A 137 12.37 -38.93 -3.16
N ILE A 138 12.51 -40.04 -3.88
CA ILE A 138 13.41 -40.13 -5.06
C ILE A 138 13.09 -39.04 -6.10
N ALA A 139 11.82 -38.68 -6.23
CA ALA A 139 11.37 -37.64 -7.15
C ALA A 139 11.98 -36.27 -6.83
N SER A 140 12.19 -35.94 -5.55
CA SER A 140 12.85 -34.70 -5.12
C SER A 140 14.30 -34.66 -5.58
N ASP A 141 15.06 -35.74 -5.32
CA ASP A 141 16.47 -35.86 -5.71
C ASP A 141 16.64 -35.76 -7.23
N TYR A 142 15.73 -36.40 -7.99
CA TYR A 142 15.73 -36.33 -9.45
C TYR A 142 15.47 -34.91 -9.98
N LEU A 143 14.46 -34.22 -9.42
CA LEU A 143 14.10 -32.87 -9.83
C LEU A 143 15.20 -31.86 -9.50
N GLU A 144 15.89 -32.02 -8.38
CA GLU A 144 17.04 -31.17 -8.02
C GLU A 144 18.18 -31.31 -9.06
N ALA A 145 18.40 -32.52 -9.58
CA ALA A 145 19.36 -32.77 -10.67
C ALA A 145 18.85 -32.36 -12.08
N ASN A 146 17.56 -32.06 -12.24
CA ASN A 146 16.90 -31.77 -13.53
C ASN A 146 15.98 -30.55 -13.43
N ILE A 147 16.45 -29.50 -12.77
CA ILE A 147 15.61 -28.37 -12.38
C ILE A 147 15.10 -27.55 -13.57
N ASP A 148 15.78 -27.62 -14.72
CA ASP A 148 15.37 -27.02 -15.99
C ASP A 148 14.03 -27.58 -16.53
N LEU A 149 13.58 -28.75 -16.03
CA LEU A 149 12.25 -29.27 -16.35
C LEU A 149 11.14 -28.34 -15.87
N LEU A 150 11.38 -27.56 -14.83
CA LEU A 150 10.40 -26.61 -14.30
C LEU A 150 10.17 -25.46 -15.29
N ASP A 151 11.22 -25.00 -15.98
CA ASP A 151 11.10 -23.95 -16.99
C ASP A 151 10.19 -24.40 -18.14
N ILE A 152 10.30 -25.68 -18.55
CA ILE A 152 9.44 -26.29 -19.57
C ILE A 152 7.99 -26.37 -19.09
N LEU A 153 7.77 -26.83 -17.85
CA LEU A 153 6.43 -26.95 -17.29
C LEU A 153 5.76 -25.58 -17.12
N ILE A 154 6.49 -24.55 -16.71
CA ILE A 154 5.95 -23.20 -16.51
C ILE A 154 5.65 -22.53 -17.84
N ALA A 155 6.57 -22.60 -18.82
CA ALA A 155 6.32 -22.12 -20.19
C ALA A 155 5.11 -22.82 -20.83
N GLY A 156 4.78 -24.00 -20.33
CA GLY A 156 3.59 -24.76 -20.65
C GLY A 156 2.26 -24.02 -20.58
N TYR A 157 2.13 -23.01 -19.71
CA TYR A 157 0.92 -22.17 -19.61
C TYR A 157 0.65 -21.34 -20.88
N GLU A 158 1.67 -21.14 -21.72
CA GLU A 158 1.55 -20.43 -23.00
C GLU A 158 0.89 -21.30 -24.10
N ASN A 159 0.75 -22.61 -23.85
CA ASN A 159 0.09 -23.55 -24.76
C ASN A 159 -1.25 -24.03 -24.18
N THR A 160 -2.35 -23.59 -24.78
CA THR A 160 -3.73 -23.88 -24.32
C THR A 160 -4.00 -25.37 -24.11
N ASP A 161 -3.49 -26.25 -24.98
CA ASP A 161 -3.77 -27.69 -24.93
C ASP A 161 -2.96 -28.41 -23.83
N MET A 162 -1.84 -27.82 -23.43
CA MET A 162 -0.89 -28.40 -22.49
C MET A 162 -0.95 -27.77 -21.10
N ALA A 163 -1.46 -26.54 -20.99
CA ALA A 163 -1.42 -25.73 -19.79
C ALA A 163 -1.95 -26.47 -18.55
N LEU A 164 -3.11 -27.12 -18.63
CA LEU A 164 -3.69 -27.84 -17.49
C LEU A 164 -2.90 -29.08 -17.10
N HIS A 165 -2.28 -29.76 -18.06
CA HIS A 165 -1.45 -30.94 -17.81
C HIS A 165 -0.13 -30.55 -17.16
N TYR A 166 0.55 -29.54 -17.72
CA TYR A 166 1.80 -29.03 -17.19
C TYR A 166 1.62 -28.31 -15.86
N GLY A 167 0.55 -27.54 -15.69
CA GLY A 167 0.17 -26.93 -14.42
C GLY A 167 -0.08 -27.96 -13.32
N ALA A 168 -0.81 -29.05 -13.63
CA ALA A 168 -1.00 -30.15 -12.69
C ALA A 168 0.31 -30.85 -12.32
N MET A 169 1.20 -31.11 -13.28
CA MET A 169 2.53 -31.69 -12.99
C MET A 169 3.38 -30.73 -12.16
N LEU A 170 3.39 -29.45 -12.51
CA LEU A 170 4.13 -28.39 -11.83
C LEU A 170 3.72 -28.27 -10.36
N ARG A 171 2.41 -28.26 -10.07
CA ARG A 171 1.91 -28.23 -8.69
C ARG A 171 2.41 -29.39 -7.83
N GLU A 172 2.57 -30.57 -8.43
CA GLU A 172 3.12 -31.72 -7.71
C GLU A 172 4.63 -31.60 -7.51
N CYS A 173 5.36 -31.03 -8.47
CA CYS A 173 6.79 -30.78 -8.34
C CYS A 173 7.12 -29.73 -7.25
N ILE A 174 6.36 -28.62 -7.18
CA ILE A 174 6.59 -27.55 -6.17
C ILE A 174 6.24 -27.99 -4.73
N ARG A 175 5.72 -29.22 -4.54
CA ARG A 175 5.58 -29.81 -3.20
C ARG A 175 6.94 -30.04 -2.55
N HIS A 176 7.99 -30.19 -3.33
CA HIS A 176 9.37 -30.29 -2.85
C HIS A 176 9.96 -28.88 -2.66
N GLN A 177 10.56 -28.64 -1.50
CA GLN A 177 11.01 -27.30 -1.11
C GLN A 177 12.12 -26.75 -2.02
N SER A 178 13.06 -27.60 -2.45
CA SER A 178 14.14 -27.23 -3.39
C SER A 178 13.59 -26.74 -4.73
N VAL A 179 12.56 -27.40 -5.23
CA VAL A 179 11.87 -27.06 -6.47
C VAL A 179 11.09 -25.76 -6.35
N ALA A 180 10.31 -25.60 -5.28
CA ALA A 180 9.58 -24.36 -5.04
C ALA A 180 10.52 -23.15 -4.90
N ARG A 181 11.66 -23.32 -4.22
CA ARG A 181 12.69 -22.28 -4.11
C ARG A 181 13.20 -21.86 -5.48
N TYR A 182 13.53 -22.82 -6.35
CA TYR A 182 13.97 -22.52 -7.72
C TYR A 182 12.92 -21.69 -8.49
N VAL A 183 11.65 -22.09 -8.44
CA VAL A 183 10.59 -21.35 -9.15
C VAL A 183 10.43 -19.94 -8.60
N LEU A 184 10.42 -19.76 -7.27
CA LEU A 184 10.32 -18.45 -6.63
C LEU A 184 11.48 -17.52 -7.02
N GLU A 185 12.70 -18.05 -7.11
CA GLU A 185 13.90 -17.27 -7.42
C GLU A 185 14.15 -17.05 -8.92
N SER A 186 13.37 -17.72 -9.78
CA SER A 186 13.49 -17.60 -11.23
C SER A 186 12.69 -16.42 -11.82
N GLU A 187 13.06 -16.00 -13.03
CA GLU A 187 12.28 -15.00 -13.79
C GLU A 187 10.86 -15.48 -14.14
N HIS A 188 10.61 -16.80 -14.08
CA HIS A 188 9.29 -17.36 -14.29
C HIS A 188 8.27 -16.92 -13.24
N MET A 189 8.71 -16.52 -12.04
CA MET A 189 7.82 -16.05 -10.98
C MET A 189 6.98 -14.84 -11.44
N LYS A 190 7.57 -13.94 -12.23
CA LYS A 190 6.87 -12.76 -12.79
C LYS A 190 5.80 -13.15 -13.80
N LYS A 191 6.01 -14.22 -14.56
CA LYS A 191 5.04 -14.67 -15.59
C LYS A 191 3.70 -15.10 -14.99
N PHE A 192 3.68 -15.55 -13.73
CA PHE A 192 2.42 -15.92 -13.07
C PHE A 192 1.43 -14.75 -12.95
N PHE A 193 1.91 -13.50 -12.81
CA PHE A 193 1.02 -12.34 -12.79
C PHE A 193 0.26 -12.17 -14.11
N ASP A 194 0.85 -12.61 -15.22
CA ASP A 194 0.22 -12.58 -16.54
C ASP A 194 -0.62 -13.84 -16.77
N TYR A 195 -0.13 -15.02 -16.35
CA TYR A 195 -0.85 -16.29 -16.50
C TYR A 195 -2.18 -16.34 -15.73
N ILE A 196 -2.23 -15.75 -14.54
CA ILE A 196 -3.45 -15.63 -13.72
C ILE A 196 -4.52 -14.77 -14.41
N GLN A 197 -4.13 -13.96 -15.37
CA GLN A 197 -5.00 -13.04 -16.09
C GLN A 197 -5.28 -13.49 -17.53
N LEU A 198 -4.92 -14.73 -17.88
CA LEU A 198 -5.22 -15.28 -19.20
C LEU A 198 -6.73 -15.29 -19.48
N PRO A 199 -7.15 -15.06 -20.73
CA PRO A 199 -8.57 -15.08 -21.10
C PRO A 199 -9.25 -16.43 -20.87
N ASN A 200 -8.50 -17.53 -20.94
CA ASN A 200 -9.02 -18.86 -20.64
C ASN A 200 -9.13 -19.05 -19.12
N PHE A 201 -10.37 -19.09 -18.64
CA PHE A 201 -10.69 -19.16 -17.22
C PHE A 201 -10.09 -20.39 -16.51
N ASP A 202 -10.15 -21.57 -17.12
CA ASP A 202 -9.63 -22.79 -16.50
C ASP A 202 -8.12 -22.72 -16.33
N ILE A 203 -7.41 -22.19 -17.32
CA ILE A 203 -5.95 -22.01 -17.29
C ILE A 203 -5.56 -20.94 -16.27
N ALA A 204 -6.26 -19.80 -16.26
CA ALA A 204 -6.03 -18.73 -15.30
C ALA A 204 -6.26 -19.20 -13.85
N ALA A 205 -7.33 -19.95 -13.61
CA ALA A 205 -7.64 -20.52 -12.30
C ALA A 205 -6.59 -21.56 -11.86
N ASP A 206 -6.11 -22.38 -12.79
CA ASP A 206 -5.03 -23.35 -12.56
C ASP A 206 -3.70 -22.65 -12.21
N ALA A 207 -3.32 -21.62 -12.96
CA ALA A 207 -2.16 -20.79 -12.68
C ALA A 207 -2.26 -20.08 -11.33
N ALA A 208 -3.44 -19.56 -10.97
CA ALA A 208 -3.70 -18.94 -9.67
C ALA A 208 -3.58 -19.95 -8.52
N ALA A 209 -4.03 -21.19 -8.71
CA ALA A 209 -3.86 -22.26 -7.73
C ALA A 209 -2.39 -22.62 -7.52
N THR A 210 -1.62 -22.73 -8.61
CA THR A 210 -0.17 -22.98 -8.57
C THR A 210 0.57 -21.84 -7.88
N PHE A 211 0.26 -20.59 -8.23
CA PHE A 211 0.83 -19.40 -7.59
C PHE A 211 0.50 -19.33 -6.10
N LYS A 212 -0.75 -19.60 -5.71
CA LYS A 212 -1.14 -19.69 -4.29
C LYS A 212 -0.33 -20.76 -3.56
N GLU A 213 -0.15 -21.95 -4.15
CA GLU A 213 0.60 -23.03 -3.53
C GLU A 213 2.09 -22.67 -3.35
N LEU A 214 2.71 -22.04 -4.35
CA LEU A 214 4.06 -21.47 -4.25
C LEU A 214 4.18 -20.49 -3.09
N MET A 215 3.20 -19.59 -2.93
CA MET A 215 3.21 -18.53 -1.94
C MET A 215 2.79 -18.96 -0.52
N THR A 216 2.30 -20.18 -0.31
CA THR A 216 1.73 -20.59 1.00
C THR A 216 2.24 -21.91 1.55
N ARG A 217 2.81 -22.80 0.71
CA ARG A 217 3.24 -24.13 1.15
C ARG A 217 4.50 -24.10 2.01
N HIS A 218 5.58 -23.50 1.50
CA HIS A 218 6.91 -23.55 2.12
C HIS A 218 7.22 -22.23 2.84
N LYS A 219 6.61 -22.06 4.02
CA LYS A 219 6.55 -20.78 4.73
C LYS A 219 7.89 -20.06 4.90
N SER A 220 8.94 -20.78 5.28
CA SER A 220 10.28 -20.19 5.47
C SER A 220 10.89 -19.72 4.15
N THR A 221 10.75 -20.51 3.08
CA THR A 221 11.24 -20.16 1.74
C THR A 221 10.49 -18.96 1.18
N VAL A 222 9.18 -18.90 1.38
CA VAL A 222 8.36 -17.77 0.95
C VAL A 222 8.72 -16.50 1.71
N ALA A 223 8.91 -16.59 3.04
CA ALA A 223 9.30 -15.44 3.85
C ALA A 223 10.66 -14.87 3.43
N GLU A 224 11.64 -15.73 3.16
CA GLU A 224 12.94 -15.37 2.62
C GLU A 224 12.80 -14.68 1.25
N PHE A 225 12.04 -15.29 0.34
CA PHE A 225 11.76 -14.73 -0.99
C PHE A 225 11.10 -13.34 -0.91
N LEU A 226 10.00 -13.21 -0.17
CA LEU A 226 9.24 -11.95 -0.05
C LEU A 226 10.07 -10.85 0.61
N SER A 227 10.89 -11.18 1.60
CA SER A 227 11.76 -10.20 2.26
C SER A 227 12.81 -9.64 1.29
N LYS A 228 13.41 -10.51 0.47
CA LYS A 228 14.42 -10.14 -0.53
C LYS A 228 13.84 -9.39 -1.73
N ASN A 229 12.60 -9.72 -2.10
CA ASN A 229 11.97 -9.28 -3.36
C ASN A 229 10.78 -8.34 -3.15
N TYR A 230 10.66 -7.76 -1.94
CA TYR A 230 9.47 -7.04 -1.49
C TYR A 230 8.98 -5.99 -2.50
N ASP A 231 9.87 -5.11 -2.94
CA ASP A 231 9.50 -3.91 -3.69
C ASP A 231 8.87 -4.24 -5.05
N TRP A 232 9.55 -5.06 -5.87
CA TRP A 232 8.98 -5.43 -7.17
C TRP A 232 7.79 -6.36 -7.02
N PHE A 233 7.82 -7.31 -6.07
CA PHE A 233 6.76 -8.28 -5.91
C PHE A 233 5.44 -7.60 -5.56
N PHE A 234 5.43 -6.74 -4.54
CA PHE A 234 4.20 -6.06 -4.14
C PHE A 234 3.81 -4.94 -5.10
N ALA A 235 4.73 -4.32 -5.84
CA ALA A 235 4.38 -3.42 -6.93
C ALA A 235 3.56 -4.14 -8.02
N GLU A 236 4.04 -5.30 -8.48
CA GLU A 236 3.33 -6.14 -9.47
C GLU A 236 2.03 -6.72 -8.88
N TYR A 237 2.06 -7.23 -7.64
CA TYR A 237 0.89 -7.80 -6.97
C TYR A 237 -0.25 -6.79 -6.84
N ASN A 238 0.08 -5.58 -6.40
CA ASN A 238 -0.89 -4.52 -6.20
C ASN A 238 -1.48 -4.07 -7.55
N SER A 239 -0.62 -3.68 -8.49
CA SER A 239 -1.06 -3.10 -9.77
C SER A 239 -1.74 -4.11 -10.70
N LYS A 240 -1.25 -5.35 -10.75
CA LYS A 240 -1.78 -6.37 -11.67
C LYS A 240 -2.90 -7.21 -11.07
N LEU A 241 -2.90 -7.47 -9.76
CA LEU A 241 -3.88 -8.39 -9.15
C LEU A 241 -4.92 -7.67 -8.30
N LEU A 242 -4.52 -6.83 -7.34
CA LEU A 242 -5.46 -6.14 -6.46
C LEU A 242 -6.27 -5.07 -7.21
N GLU A 243 -5.64 -4.40 -8.17
CA GLU A 243 -6.27 -3.37 -9.01
C GLU A 243 -6.76 -3.92 -10.37
N SER A 244 -6.70 -5.24 -10.58
CA SER A 244 -7.17 -5.89 -11.80
C SER A 244 -8.63 -5.55 -12.09
N THR A 245 -9.02 -5.42 -13.36
CA THR A 245 -10.43 -5.22 -13.73
C THR A 245 -11.26 -6.50 -13.55
N ASN A 246 -10.61 -7.68 -13.50
CA ASN A 246 -11.26 -8.97 -13.33
C ASN A 246 -11.65 -9.21 -11.86
N TYR A 247 -12.96 -9.34 -11.63
CA TYR A 247 -13.54 -9.60 -10.31
C TYR A 247 -12.94 -10.83 -9.62
N ILE A 248 -12.77 -11.94 -10.34
CA ILE A 248 -12.31 -13.20 -9.76
C ILE A 248 -10.85 -13.07 -9.33
N THR A 249 -10.03 -12.43 -10.16
CA THR A 249 -8.63 -12.12 -9.87
C THR A 249 -8.50 -11.25 -8.63
N ARG A 250 -9.23 -10.12 -8.54
CA ARG A 250 -9.21 -9.25 -7.34
C ARG A 250 -9.59 -10.03 -6.09
N ARG A 251 -10.70 -10.78 -6.13
CA ARG A 251 -11.18 -11.54 -4.98
C ARG A 251 -10.16 -12.57 -4.49
N GLN A 252 -9.56 -13.33 -5.41
CA GLN A 252 -8.55 -14.33 -5.06
C GLN A 252 -7.25 -13.69 -4.55
N ALA A 253 -6.86 -12.57 -5.13
CA ALA A 253 -5.67 -11.82 -4.74
C ALA A 253 -5.81 -11.23 -3.33
N VAL A 254 -6.92 -10.55 -3.01
CA VAL A 254 -7.12 -10.00 -1.66
C VAL A 254 -7.11 -11.10 -0.59
N LYS A 255 -7.73 -12.24 -0.89
CA LYS A 255 -7.70 -13.40 0.00
C LYS A 255 -6.28 -13.95 0.20
N LEU A 256 -5.54 -14.14 -0.90
CA LEU A 256 -4.17 -14.63 -0.84
C LEU A 256 -3.24 -13.64 -0.14
N LEU A 257 -3.45 -12.33 -0.30
CA LEU A 257 -2.72 -11.30 0.45
C LEU A 257 -2.95 -11.48 1.96
N GLY A 258 -4.19 -11.71 2.38
CA GLY A 258 -4.52 -12.06 3.77
C GLY A 258 -3.76 -13.30 4.24
N ASP A 259 -3.81 -14.40 3.46
CA ASP A 259 -3.09 -15.65 3.77
C ASP A 259 -1.57 -15.40 3.93
N ILE A 260 -0.97 -14.56 3.09
CA ILE A 260 0.46 -14.22 3.12
C ILE A 260 0.80 -13.39 4.37
N LEU A 261 0.08 -12.29 4.61
CA LEU A 261 0.41 -11.32 5.65
C LEU A 261 0.08 -11.83 7.06
N LEU A 262 -0.90 -12.73 7.20
CA LEU A 262 -1.27 -13.33 8.48
C LEU A 262 -0.35 -14.50 8.89
N ASP A 263 0.49 -15.01 7.98
CA ASP A 263 1.45 -16.05 8.35
C ASP A 263 2.56 -15.47 9.24
N ARG A 264 2.80 -16.15 10.37
CA ARG A 264 3.79 -15.72 11.38
C ARG A 264 5.21 -15.62 10.83
N SER A 265 5.53 -16.42 9.81
CA SER A 265 6.85 -16.41 9.16
C SER A 265 7.08 -15.13 8.36
N ASN A 266 6.00 -14.46 7.94
CA ASN A 266 6.02 -13.23 7.15
C ASN A 266 5.88 -11.96 8.01
N SER A 267 6.15 -12.02 9.33
CA SER A 267 5.94 -10.89 10.24
C SER A 267 6.65 -9.60 9.79
N ALA A 268 7.92 -9.69 9.37
CA ALA A 268 8.67 -8.55 8.87
C ALA A 268 8.08 -7.95 7.58
N VAL A 269 7.64 -8.82 6.66
CA VAL A 269 6.95 -8.43 5.41
C VAL A 269 5.62 -7.77 5.73
N MET A 270 4.85 -8.34 6.66
CA MET A 270 3.58 -7.78 7.13
C MET A 270 3.78 -6.40 7.73
N THR A 271 4.73 -6.23 8.65
CA THR A 271 5.04 -4.93 9.25
C THR A 271 5.40 -3.88 8.20
N ARG A 272 6.23 -4.22 7.21
CA ARG A 272 6.55 -3.33 6.09
C ARG A 272 5.30 -3.01 5.24
N TYR A 273 4.44 -4.00 4.99
CA TYR A 273 3.23 -3.83 4.18
C TYR A 273 2.20 -2.91 4.84
N VAL A 274 1.95 -3.10 6.15
CA VAL A 274 0.97 -2.30 6.90
C VAL A 274 1.47 -0.91 7.31
N SER A 275 2.72 -0.61 6.97
CA SER A 275 3.36 0.69 7.18
C SER A 275 3.36 1.55 5.91
N SER A 276 2.77 1.07 4.81
CA SER A 276 2.73 1.80 3.53
C SER A 276 1.38 2.48 3.32
N ARG A 277 1.40 3.80 3.11
CA ARG A 277 0.24 4.62 2.73
C ARG A 277 -0.44 4.12 1.46
N ASP A 278 0.33 3.76 0.44
CA ASP A 278 -0.23 3.31 -0.84
C ASP A 278 -0.96 1.98 -0.67
N ASN A 279 -0.41 1.06 0.11
CA ASN A 279 -1.07 -0.20 0.43
C ASN A 279 -2.38 0.02 1.20
N LEU A 280 -2.39 0.94 2.17
CA LEU A 280 -3.61 1.30 2.89
C LEU A 280 -4.67 1.88 1.92
N ARG A 281 -4.25 2.77 1.02
CA ARG A 281 -5.16 3.37 0.03
C ARG A 281 -5.81 2.32 -0.87
N ILE A 282 -5.04 1.36 -1.37
CA ILE A 282 -5.57 0.24 -2.18
C ILE A 282 -6.62 -0.54 -1.39
N LEU A 283 -6.31 -0.89 -0.13
CA LEU A 283 -7.26 -1.61 0.73
C LEU A 283 -8.51 -0.79 1.06
N MET A 284 -8.37 0.51 1.29
CA MET A 284 -9.52 1.40 1.50
C MET A 284 -10.44 1.47 0.28
N ASN A 285 -9.89 1.40 -0.93
CA ASN A 285 -10.68 1.30 -2.15
C ASN A 285 -11.40 -0.05 -2.24
N LEU A 286 -10.72 -1.15 -1.91
CA LEU A 286 -11.31 -2.49 -1.88
C LEU A 286 -12.42 -2.64 -0.83
N LEU A 287 -12.29 -1.95 0.32
CA LEU A 287 -13.35 -1.87 1.33
C LEU A 287 -14.61 -1.13 0.83
N ARG A 288 -14.49 -0.32 -0.22
CA ARG A 288 -15.58 0.44 -0.84
C ARG A 288 -16.16 -0.23 -2.09
N GLU A 289 -15.65 -1.38 -2.49
CA GLU A 289 -16.15 -2.16 -3.63
C GLU A 289 -17.62 -2.55 -3.45
N SER A 290 -18.34 -2.81 -4.54
CA SER A 290 -19.74 -3.24 -4.47
C SER A 290 -19.90 -4.69 -3.98
N SER A 291 -18.86 -5.51 -4.14
CA SER A 291 -18.89 -6.93 -3.75
C SER A 291 -18.56 -7.12 -2.27
N LYS A 292 -19.56 -7.55 -1.49
CA LYS A 292 -19.39 -7.93 -0.08
C LYS A 292 -18.25 -8.93 0.15
N SER A 293 -18.07 -9.90 -0.75
CA SER A 293 -16.99 -10.88 -0.59
C SER A 293 -15.60 -10.25 -0.69
N ILE A 294 -15.41 -9.24 -1.55
CA ILE A 294 -14.13 -8.52 -1.63
C ILE A 294 -13.95 -7.67 -0.38
N GLN A 295 -15.01 -6.97 0.05
CA GLN A 295 -14.92 -6.12 1.22
C GLN A 295 -14.53 -6.94 2.48
N ILE A 296 -15.13 -8.12 2.69
CA ILE A 296 -14.82 -9.00 3.83
C ILE A 296 -13.35 -9.44 3.82
N GLU A 297 -12.84 -9.89 2.67
CA GLU A 297 -11.43 -10.30 2.55
C GLU A 297 -10.51 -9.08 2.73
N ALA A 298 -10.89 -7.91 2.21
CA ALA A 298 -10.14 -6.66 2.40
C ALA A 298 -10.11 -6.23 3.87
N PHE A 299 -11.18 -6.47 4.63
CA PHE A 299 -11.23 -6.21 6.07
C PHE A 299 -10.22 -7.06 6.84
N HIS A 300 -10.07 -8.34 6.49
CA HIS A 300 -9.07 -9.21 7.13
C HIS A 300 -7.63 -8.74 6.94
N VAL A 301 -7.34 -7.98 5.87
CA VAL A 301 -6.05 -7.33 5.68
C VAL A 301 -6.01 -5.96 6.38
N PHE A 302 -7.06 -5.16 6.23
CA PHE A 302 -7.16 -3.83 6.83
C PHE A 302 -7.02 -3.85 8.36
N LYS A 303 -7.54 -4.89 9.04
CA LYS A 303 -7.40 -5.03 10.49
C LYS A 303 -5.94 -5.02 10.94
N LEU A 304 -5.00 -5.45 10.10
CA LEU A 304 -3.56 -5.42 10.41
C LEU A 304 -3.01 -3.99 10.43
N PHE A 305 -3.53 -3.08 9.60
CA PHE A 305 -3.20 -1.65 9.68
C PHE A 305 -3.71 -1.04 10.98
N ALA A 306 -4.95 -1.35 11.35
CA ALA A 306 -5.54 -0.87 12.60
C ALA A 306 -4.86 -1.46 13.84
N ALA A 307 -4.42 -2.73 13.80
CA ALA A 307 -3.76 -3.40 14.91
C ALA A 307 -2.25 -3.10 15.03
N ASN A 308 -1.63 -2.48 14.01
CA ASN A 308 -0.22 -2.10 14.08
C ASN A 308 -0.01 -1.12 15.26
N GLN A 309 0.83 -1.47 16.23
CA GLN A 309 1.10 -0.60 17.39
C GLN A 309 2.00 0.58 17.01
N ASN A 310 2.87 0.40 16.02
CA ASN A 310 3.81 1.41 15.54
C ASN A 310 3.32 1.97 14.19
N LYS A 311 2.07 2.46 14.15
CA LYS A 311 1.48 3.01 12.92
C LYS A 311 2.29 4.22 12.47
N PRO A 312 2.73 4.25 11.20
CA PRO A 312 3.29 5.46 10.64
C PRO A 312 2.30 6.64 10.72
N PRO A 313 2.76 7.89 10.89
CA PRO A 313 1.87 9.03 11.13
C PRO A 313 0.97 9.38 9.94
N ASP A 314 1.39 9.08 8.71
CA ASP A 314 0.58 9.14 7.50
C ASP A 314 -0.58 8.11 7.51
N ILE A 315 -0.33 6.90 8.02
CA ILE A 315 -1.38 5.89 8.28
C ILE A 315 -2.37 6.41 9.33
N VAL A 316 -1.87 6.93 10.45
CA VAL A 316 -2.72 7.51 11.52
C VAL A 316 -3.59 8.63 10.95
N SER A 317 -3.02 9.53 10.16
CA SER A 317 -3.76 10.62 9.53
C SER A 317 -4.88 10.12 8.62
N ILE A 318 -4.61 9.12 7.77
CA ILE A 318 -5.62 8.54 6.89
C ILE A 318 -6.76 7.92 7.71
N LEU A 319 -6.44 7.19 8.78
CA LEU A 319 -7.44 6.59 9.67
C LEU A 319 -8.27 7.65 10.38
N VAL A 320 -7.65 8.71 10.91
CA VAL A 320 -8.33 9.81 11.60
C VAL A 320 -9.21 10.61 10.63
N ALA A 321 -8.68 11.00 9.46
CA ALA A 321 -9.41 11.77 8.45
C ALA A 321 -10.65 11.03 7.90
N ASN A 322 -10.62 9.68 7.92
CA ASN A 322 -11.72 8.85 7.44
C ASN A 322 -12.52 8.18 8.57
N LYS A 323 -12.24 8.51 9.83
CA LYS A 323 -12.78 7.84 11.03
C LYS A 323 -14.30 7.70 10.96
N SER A 324 -15.04 8.79 10.77
CA SER A 324 -16.51 8.77 10.73
C SER A 324 -17.08 7.88 9.62
N LYS A 325 -16.44 7.87 8.44
CA LYS A 325 -16.85 7.05 7.29
C LYS A 325 -16.55 5.57 7.53
N LEU A 326 -15.39 5.25 8.10
CA LEU A 326 -14.98 3.89 8.44
C LEU A 326 -15.89 3.28 9.51
N LEU A 327 -16.20 4.04 10.57
CA LEU A 327 -17.12 3.59 11.61
C LEU A 327 -18.52 3.29 11.05
N ARG A 328 -19.03 4.14 10.14
CA ARG A 328 -20.31 3.90 9.46
C ARG A 328 -20.26 2.66 8.58
N LEU A 329 -19.20 2.52 7.78
CA LEU A 329 -19.00 1.35 6.91
C LEU A 329 -18.99 0.06 7.73
N PHE A 330 -18.27 0.03 8.86
CA PHE A 330 -18.16 -1.15 9.72
C PHE A 330 -19.45 -1.45 10.48
N ALA A 331 -20.29 -0.46 10.80
CA ALA A 331 -21.61 -0.70 11.38
C ALA A 331 -22.54 -1.46 10.41
N ASP A 332 -22.46 -1.16 9.12
CA ASP A 332 -23.27 -1.80 8.07
C ASP A 332 -22.68 -3.15 7.61
N PHE A 333 -21.49 -3.50 8.09
CA PHE A 333 -20.74 -4.67 7.70
C PHE A 333 -21.23 -5.91 8.46
N LYS A 334 -21.99 -6.75 7.74
CA LYS A 334 -22.55 -8.00 8.27
C LYS A 334 -22.20 -9.16 7.35
N THR A 335 -21.76 -10.27 7.94
CA THR A 335 -21.59 -11.55 7.27
C THR A 335 -22.95 -12.24 7.09
N ASP A 336 -23.07 -13.11 6.07
CA ASP A 336 -24.33 -13.84 5.79
C ASP A 336 -24.68 -14.88 6.87
N LYS A 337 -23.70 -15.24 7.71
CA LYS A 337 -23.84 -16.12 8.89
C LYS A 337 -23.23 -15.43 10.10
N GLU A 338 -23.73 -15.75 11.28
CA GLU A 338 -23.10 -15.32 12.54
C GLU A 338 -21.67 -15.85 12.60
N ASP A 339 -20.71 -14.93 12.61
CA ASP A 339 -19.28 -15.20 12.73
C ASP A 339 -18.76 -14.37 13.92
N GLU A 340 -18.68 -15.02 15.08
CA GLU A 340 -18.26 -14.38 16.33
C GLU A 340 -16.85 -13.81 16.25
N GLN A 341 -15.95 -14.49 15.52
CA GLN A 341 -14.57 -14.02 15.36
C GLN A 341 -14.53 -12.75 14.51
N PHE A 342 -15.31 -12.70 13.44
CA PHE A 342 -15.41 -11.52 12.60
C PHE A 342 -15.95 -10.31 13.36
N GLU A 343 -17.01 -10.50 14.16
CA GLU A 343 -17.58 -9.43 14.97
C GLU A 343 -16.61 -8.94 16.06
N ALA A 344 -15.85 -9.86 16.68
CA ALA A 344 -14.78 -9.51 17.63
C ALA A 344 -13.65 -8.71 16.97
N ASP A 345 -13.17 -9.16 15.80
CA ASP A 345 -12.15 -8.44 15.03
C ASP A 345 -12.64 -7.03 14.65
N LYS A 346 -13.90 -6.91 14.24
CA LYS A 346 -14.54 -5.63 13.88
C LYS A 346 -14.61 -4.68 15.07
N ALA A 347 -15.04 -5.17 16.23
CA ALA A 347 -15.07 -4.39 17.46
C ALA A 347 -13.67 -3.89 17.86
N GLN A 348 -12.64 -4.75 17.72
CA GLN A 348 -11.26 -4.35 17.98
C GLN A 348 -10.77 -3.28 17.00
N VAL A 349 -11.03 -3.44 15.70
CA VAL A 349 -10.65 -2.43 14.68
C VAL A 349 -11.31 -1.09 14.95
N VAL A 350 -12.59 -1.08 15.29
CA VAL A 350 -13.32 0.14 15.67
C VAL A 350 -12.66 0.81 16.88
N LYS A 351 -12.32 0.03 17.92
CA LYS A 351 -11.63 0.55 19.10
C LYS A 351 -10.25 1.14 18.78
N GLU A 352 -9.46 0.50 17.93
CA GLU A 352 -8.13 0.99 17.52
C GLU A 352 -8.22 2.28 16.70
N ILE A 353 -9.18 2.37 15.78
CA ILE A 353 -9.44 3.60 15.02
C ILE A 353 -9.93 4.70 15.97
N ASP A 354 -10.72 4.35 16.98
CA ASP A 354 -11.16 5.30 17.99
C ASP A 354 -10.00 5.84 18.83
N ALA A 355 -9.02 4.99 19.15
CA ALA A 355 -7.84 5.32 19.93
C ALA A 355 -6.77 6.11 19.16
N CYS A 356 -6.74 6.05 17.82
CA CYS A 356 -5.84 6.88 17.00
C CYS A 356 -6.15 8.36 17.24
N SER A 357 -5.25 9.07 17.95
CA SER A 357 -5.49 10.45 18.37
C SER A 357 -4.37 11.41 17.99
N LEU A 358 -4.76 12.58 17.53
CA LEU A 358 -3.89 13.74 17.29
C LEU A 358 -3.46 14.43 18.61
N ASP A 359 -3.95 13.97 19.76
CA ASP A 359 -3.66 14.59 21.07
C ASP A 359 -2.18 14.48 21.45
N GLU A 360 -1.50 13.40 21.06
CA GLU A 360 -0.06 13.23 21.33
C GLU A 360 0.81 14.24 20.57
N PHE A 361 0.45 14.52 19.31
CA PHE A 361 1.11 15.57 18.53
C PHE A 361 0.88 16.95 19.16
N LEU A 362 -0.34 17.23 19.61
CA LEU A 362 -0.63 18.49 20.30
C LEU A 362 0.18 18.62 21.59
N ALA A 363 0.20 17.58 22.43
CA ALA A 363 0.94 17.60 23.69
C ALA A 363 2.43 17.87 23.46
N SER A 364 3.02 17.22 22.46
CA SER A 364 4.43 17.43 22.09
C SER A 364 4.70 18.83 21.54
N ALA A 365 3.80 19.37 20.72
CA ALA A 365 3.91 20.74 20.21
C ALA A 365 3.76 21.78 21.33
N VAL A 366 2.86 21.56 22.28
CA VAL A 366 2.70 22.43 23.46
C VAL A 366 3.94 22.42 24.34
N ASP A 367 4.54 21.24 24.58
CA ASP A 367 5.79 21.15 25.34
C ASP A 367 6.93 21.90 24.63
N ALA A 368 7.08 21.71 23.31
CA ALA A 368 8.05 22.43 22.50
C ALA A 368 7.85 23.96 22.56
N ALA A 369 6.62 24.43 22.35
CA ALA A 369 6.28 25.85 22.37
C ALA A 369 6.55 26.49 23.73
N LYS A 370 6.22 25.80 24.84
CA LYS A 370 6.50 26.31 26.19
C LYS A 370 7.99 26.42 26.48
N ARG A 371 8.78 25.40 26.10
CA ARG A 371 10.25 25.43 26.26
C ARG A 371 10.90 26.56 25.47
N ALA A 372 10.49 26.77 24.22
CA ALA A 372 10.93 27.91 23.43
C ALA A 372 10.46 29.24 24.03
N GLY A 373 9.21 29.29 24.51
CA GLY A 373 8.65 30.45 25.22
C GLY A 373 9.44 30.85 26.46
N GLU A 374 10.01 29.91 27.20
CA GLU A 374 10.91 30.23 28.32
C GLU A 374 12.18 30.95 27.88
N ASN A 375 12.75 30.58 26.72
CA ASN A 375 13.92 31.26 26.15
C ASN A 375 13.55 32.68 25.71
N ILE A 376 12.41 32.83 25.01
CA ILE A 376 11.89 34.16 24.62
C ILE A 376 11.68 35.02 25.85
N ARG A 377 11.02 34.52 26.90
CA ARG A 377 10.78 35.29 28.14
C ARG A 377 12.08 35.74 28.80
N LYS A 378 13.13 34.92 28.78
CA LYS A 378 14.45 35.30 29.30
C LYS A 378 15.11 36.39 28.45
N GLY A 379 15.11 36.24 27.12
CA GLY A 379 15.71 37.21 26.20
C GLY A 379 14.95 38.54 26.10
N PHE A 380 13.64 38.54 26.34
CA PHE A 380 12.77 39.71 26.18
C PHE A 380 13.17 40.89 27.08
N TYR A 381 13.71 40.63 28.26
CA TYR A 381 14.15 41.68 29.20
C TYR A 381 15.66 41.96 29.17
N GLN A 382 16.40 41.27 28.30
CA GLN A 382 17.85 41.44 28.16
C GLN A 382 18.19 42.38 27.00
N THR A 383 19.46 42.78 26.95
CA THR A 383 20.03 43.45 25.78
C THR A 383 20.09 42.45 24.62
N LYS A 384 19.51 42.81 23.46
CA LYS A 384 19.44 41.92 22.29
C LYS A 384 20.62 42.18 21.36
N HIS A 385 21.24 41.10 20.88
CA HIS A 385 22.10 41.12 19.70
C HIS A 385 21.25 40.89 18.46
N VAL A 386 21.23 41.87 17.55
CA VAL A 386 20.33 41.91 16.39
C VAL A 386 21.15 41.79 15.10
N GLU A 387 20.76 40.86 14.24
CA GLU A 387 21.23 40.73 12.85
C GLU A 387 20.11 41.15 11.89
N HIS A 388 20.45 41.67 10.71
CA HIS A 388 19.49 42.12 9.70
C HIS A 388 19.38 41.09 8.55
N LYS A 389 18.16 40.61 8.27
CA LYS A 389 17.85 39.70 7.14
C LYS A 389 17.31 40.44 5.90
N GLY A 390 16.85 41.70 6.07
CA GLY A 390 16.29 42.51 5.00
C GLY A 390 16.30 44.01 5.33
N GLN A 391 15.53 44.83 4.60
CA GLN A 391 15.46 46.28 4.84
C GLN A 391 14.89 46.64 6.23
N VAL A 392 13.93 45.85 6.72
CA VAL A 392 13.29 46.03 8.04
C VAL A 392 13.19 44.73 8.84
N ASP A 393 13.68 43.63 8.28
CA ASP A 393 13.54 42.29 8.83
C ASP A 393 14.75 41.94 9.71
N LEU A 394 14.47 41.42 10.90
CA LEU A 394 15.43 41.25 12.01
C LEU A 394 15.48 39.80 12.46
N VAL A 395 16.63 39.38 12.96
CA VAL A 395 16.79 38.09 13.64
C VAL A 395 17.70 38.24 14.85
N THR A 396 17.43 37.50 15.91
CA THR A 396 18.27 37.44 17.10
C THR A 396 18.80 36.04 17.35
N GLU A 397 19.77 35.92 18.25
CA GLU A 397 20.22 34.61 18.76
C GLU A 397 19.08 33.80 19.42
N THR A 398 18.02 34.47 19.88
CA THR A 398 16.86 33.82 20.50
C THR A 398 16.05 33.05 19.46
N ASP A 399 15.85 33.61 18.26
CA ASP A 399 15.11 32.97 17.17
C ASP A 399 15.77 31.63 16.79
N LYS A 400 17.07 31.65 16.50
CA LYS A 400 17.87 30.46 16.15
C LYS A 400 17.85 29.41 17.27
N ALA A 401 18.04 29.83 18.52
CA ALA A 401 18.03 28.92 19.66
C ALA A 401 16.66 28.26 19.91
N CYS A 402 15.57 29.00 19.65
CA CYS A 402 14.22 28.47 19.74
C CYS A 402 13.92 27.46 18.62
N GLU A 403 14.31 27.74 17.37
CA GLU A 403 14.11 26.80 16.26
C GLU A 403 14.85 25.48 16.50
N ASP A 404 16.15 25.56 16.85
CA ASP A 404 16.96 24.38 17.15
C ASP A 404 16.35 23.55 18.27
N LEU A 405 15.84 24.20 19.33
CA LEU A 405 15.19 23.51 20.45
C LEU A 405 13.94 22.77 19.97
N ILE A 406 13.03 23.46 19.26
CA ILE A 406 11.76 22.90 18.80
C ILE A 406 12.03 21.73 17.84
N PHE A 407 12.91 21.93 16.86
CA PHE A 407 13.25 20.90 15.88
C PHE A 407 13.88 19.68 16.54
N ASN A 408 14.88 19.85 17.40
CA ASN A 408 15.52 18.72 18.06
C ASN A 408 14.54 17.95 18.96
N HIS A 409 13.68 18.65 19.70
CA HIS A 409 12.68 18.02 20.55
C HIS A 409 11.68 17.20 19.73
N LEU A 410 11.06 17.81 18.71
CA LEU A 410 10.07 17.14 17.88
C LEU A 410 10.67 16.04 17.00
N LYS A 411 11.91 16.19 16.53
CA LYS A 411 12.61 15.18 15.72
C LYS A 411 13.00 13.94 16.53
N GLN A 412 13.28 14.09 17.82
CA GLN A 412 13.50 12.95 18.72
C GLN A 412 12.23 12.11 18.90
N LEU A 413 11.07 12.78 19.01
CA LEU A 413 9.78 12.13 19.16
C LEU A 413 9.26 11.55 17.83
N TYR A 414 9.53 12.25 16.72
CA TYR A 414 9.01 11.93 15.39
C TYR A 414 10.12 11.94 14.32
N PRO A 415 11.04 10.94 14.30
CA PRO A 415 12.19 10.93 13.41
C PRO A 415 11.85 10.89 11.91
N SER A 416 10.65 10.44 11.55
CA SER A 416 10.17 10.35 10.16
C SER A 416 9.49 11.64 9.66
N HIS A 417 9.17 12.59 10.54
CA HIS A 417 8.52 13.83 10.14
C HIS A 417 9.50 14.78 9.45
N LYS A 418 8.96 15.63 8.58
CA LYS A 418 9.68 16.75 7.96
C LYS A 418 9.51 18.02 8.78
N PHE A 419 10.36 18.99 8.51
CA PHE A 419 10.42 20.26 9.22
C PHE A 419 10.58 21.40 8.23
N ILE A 420 9.80 22.45 8.42
CA ILE A 420 9.91 23.73 7.73
C ILE A 420 9.98 24.80 8.82
N GLY A 421 11.03 25.61 8.81
CA GLY A 421 11.24 26.67 9.79
C GLY A 421 11.72 27.94 9.11
N GLU A 422 11.45 29.08 9.73
CA GLU A 422 11.88 30.38 9.23
C GLU A 422 13.40 30.44 9.06
N GLU A 423 14.15 30.10 10.11
CA GLU A 423 15.61 30.30 10.14
C GLU A 423 16.32 29.32 9.21
N THR A 424 15.87 28.07 9.22
CA THR A 424 16.33 27.04 8.29
C THR A 424 16.07 27.45 6.83
N THR A 425 14.90 28.02 6.54
CA THR A 425 14.57 28.48 5.18
C THR A 425 15.43 29.67 4.75
N ALA A 426 15.66 30.63 5.66
CA ALA A 426 16.56 31.75 5.41
C ALA A 426 18.01 31.30 5.15
N ALA A 427 18.48 30.26 5.84
CA ALA A 427 19.84 29.75 5.71
C ALA A 427 20.06 28.82 4.50
N TYR A 428 19.07 27.98 4.15
CA TYR A 428 19.25 26.87 3.20
C TYR A 428 18.28 26.89 2.01
N GLY A 429 17.35 27.84 1.95
CA GLY A 429 16.35 27.97 0.90
C GLY A 429 15.03 27.25 1.20
N THR A 430 14.04 27.45 0.32
CA THR A 430 12.67 26.95 0.51
C THR A 430 12.63 25.42 0.48
N THR A 431 12.07 24.83 1.52
CA THR A 431 11.72 23.39 1.54
C THR A 431 10.33 23.19 0.97
N GLU A 432 10.17 22.24 0.05
CA GLU A 432 8.87 21.92 -0.55
C GLU A 432 7.95 21.24 0.48
N LEU A 433 6.72 21.74 0.61
CA LEU A 433 5.69 21.09 1.41
C LEU A 433 5.14 19.85 0.67
N THR A 434 5.47 18.66 1.18
CA THR A 434 5.04 17.38 0.63
C THR A 434 3.79 16.84 1.34
N ASP A 435 3.34 15.64 0.95
CA ASP A 435 2.26 14.95 1.66
C ASP A 435 2.71 14.36 3.00
N GLU A 436 4.01 14.32 3.28
CA GLU A 436 4.54 13.77 4.52
C GLU A 436 4.16 14.67 5.72
N PRO A 437 3.97 14.09 6.91
CA PRO A 437 3.80 14.84 8.15
C PRO A 437 4.93 15.86 8.31
N THR A 438 4.58 17.14 8.33
CA THR A 438 5.54 18.24 8.33
C THR A 438 5.21 19.22 9.45
N TRP A 439 6.16 19.41 10.36
CA TRP A 439 6.12 20.46 11.38
C TRP A 439 6.58 21.77 10.75
N ILE A 440 5.73 22.78 10.78
CA ILE A 440 5.99 24.11 10.26
C ILE A 440 6.08 25.06 11.46
N VAL A 441 7.22 25.70 11.66
CA VAL A 441 7.57 26.41 12.90
C VAL A 441 8.00 27.83 12.61
N ASP A 442 7.37 28.77 13.30
CA ASP A 442 7.93 30.10 13.55
C ASP A 442 8.44 30.11 15.00
N PRO A 443 9.76 30.16 15.20
CA PRO A 443 10.34 30.13 16.54
C PRO A 443 10.08 31.42 17.34
N LEU A 444 9.81 32.54 16.67
CA LEU A 444 9.55 33.85 17.27
C LEU A 444 8.83 34.79 16.27
N ASP A 445 7.52 34.66 16.13
CA ASP A 445 6.72 35.62 15.38
C ASP A 445 6.69 36.96 16.14
N GLY A 446 6.96 38.04 15.41
CA GLY A 446 7.10 39.38 15.97
C GLY A 446 8.51 39.71 16.45
N THR A 447 9.58 39.26 15.77
CA THR A 447 10.98 39.59 16.13
C THR A 447 11.22 41.10 16.29
N THR A 448 10.59 41.95 15.48
CA THR A 448 10.65 43.42 15.66
C THR A 448 10.05 43.84 17.01
N ASN A 449 8.90 43.29 17.38
CA ASN A 449 8.28 43.53 18.67
C ASN A 449 9.17 43.06 19.82
N PHE A 450 9.79 41.89 19.67
CA PHE A 450 10.74 41.34 20.65
C PHE A 450 11.92 42.28 20.89
N VAL A 451 12.55 42.77 19.82
CA VAL A 451 13.69 43.70 19.87
C VAL A 451 13.32 44.99 20.61
N HIS A 452 12.12 45.51 20.36
CA HIS A 452 11.61 46.73 20.97
C HIS A 452 10.93 46.54 22.34
N GLY A 453 10.79 45.30 22.83
CA GLY A 453 10.11 45.01 24.08
C GLY A 453 8.58 45.21 24.03
N PHE A 454 7.97 45.14 22.85
CA PHE A 454 6.52 45.13 22.69
C PHE A 454 5.98 43.70 22.86
N PRO A 455 5.00 43.45 23.75
CA PRO A 455 4.67 42.09 24.22
C PRO A 455 3.80 41.27 23.27
N PHE A 456 3.70 41.64 22.00
CA PHE A 456 3.00 40.89 20.94
C PHE A 456 4.01 40.03 20.17
N VAL A 457 4.46 38.96 20.83
CA VAL A 457 5.42 38.00 20.30
C VAL A 457 4.94 36.59 20.61
N CYS A 458 5.21 35.61 19.74
CA CYS A 458 4.80 34.24 20.03
C CYS A 458 5.66 33.17 19.34
N VAL A 459 5.54 31.93 19.81
CA VAL A 459 5.97 30.74 19.08
C VAL A 459 4.77 30.21 18.30
N SER A 460 4.91 29.95 17.00
CA SER A 460 3.87 29.31 16.17
C SER A 460 4.35 27.94 15.70
N ILE A 461 3.58 26.89 15.98
CA ILE A 461 3.85 25.52 15.54
C ILE A 461 2.58 24.97 14.88
N GLY A 462 2.68 24.61 13.60
CA GLY A 462 1.66 23.88 12.88
C GLY A 462 2.15 22.50 12.45
N LEU A 463 1.30 21.48 12.53
CA LEU A 463 1.53 20.18 11.88
C LEU A 463 0.60 20.06 10.69
N THR A 464 1.17 19.89 9.50
CA THR A 464 0.42 19.49 8.31
C THR A 464 0.56 18.00 8.07
N ILE A 465 -0.52 17.31 7.70
CA ILE A 465 -0.46 15.94 7.22
C ILE A 465 -1.23 15.84 5.90
N GLY A 466 -0.60 15.31 4.85
CA GLY A 466 -1.18 15.35 3.50
C GLY A 466 -1.44 16.79 3.04
N LYS A 467 -0.56 17.73 3.39
CA LYS A 467 -0.69 19.19 3.16
C LYS A 467 -1.88 19.87 3.86
N ILE A 468 -2.61 19.16 4.73
CA ILE A 468 -3.74 19.71 5.48
C ILE A 468 -3.26 20.12 6.89
N PRO A 469 -3.41 21.41 7.29
CA PRO A 469 -3.15 21.84 8.66
C PRO A 469 -4.03 21.08 9.65
N THR A 470 -3.41 20.34 10.56
CA THR A 470 -4.07 19.33 11.40
C THR A 470 -3.95 19.62 12.89
N VAL A 471 -2.79 20.10 13.35
CA VAL A 471 -2.56 20.52 14.75
C VAL A 471 -1.96 21.92 14.72
N GLY A 472 -2.44 22.81 15.59
CA GLY A 472 -1.92 24.18 15.70
C GLY A 472 -1.69 24.57 17.15
N VAL A 473 -0.53 25.16 17.42
CA VAL A 473 -0.15 25.76 18.71
C VAL A 473 0.41 27.14 18.45
N VAL A 474 -0.10 28.15 19.14
CA VAL A 474 0.47 29.50 19.16
C VAL A 474 0.59 29.93 20.61
N TYR A 475 1.81 30.23 21.07
CA TYR A 475 2.08 30.57 22.46
C TYR A 475 2.75 31.93 22.59
N ASN A 476 2.08 32.89 23.22
CA ASN A 476 2.71 34.13 23.66
C ASN A 476 3.22 33.98 25.11
N PRO A 477 4.55 33.94 25.32
CA PRO A 477 5.13 33.71 26.64
C PRO A 477 5.15 34.95 27.55
N ILE A 478 4.89 36.14 27.01
CA ILE A 478 4.95 37.40 27.76
C ILE A 478 3.61 37.68 28.46
N ILE A 479 2.49 37.43 27.78
CA ILE A 479 1.14 37.55 28.35
C ILE A 479 0.53 36.20 28.77
N ASP A 480 1.30 35.12 28.62
CA ASP A 480 0.94 33.74 28.98
C ASP A 480 -0.38 33.26 28.35
N GLU A 481 -0.45 33.40 27.02
CA GLU A 481 -1.59 32.95 26.22
C GLU A 481 -1.18 31.81 25.29
N LEU A 482 -1.73 30.64 25.56
CA LEU A 482 -1.55 29.42 24.78
C LEU A 482 -2.82 29.10 24.01
N PHE A 483 -2.77 29.30 22.70
CA PHE A 483 -3.80 28.89 21.77
C PHE A 483 -3.48 27.51 21.20
N THR A 484 -4.48 26.62 21.21
CA THR A 484 -4.32 25.24 20.73
C THR A 484 -5.53 24.80 19.93
N ALA A 485 -5.31 24.02 18.88
CA ALA A 485 -6.39 23.38 18.15
C ALA A 485 -5.94 22.06 17.52
N ILE A 486 -6.88 21.13 17.39
CA ILE A 486 -6.76 19.90 16.64
C ILE A 486 -7.91 19.86 15.66
N HIS A 487 -7.64 19.46 14.42
CA HIS A 487 -8.66 19.31 13.40
C HIS A 487 -9.84 18.45 13.87
N GLY A 488 -11.06 19.02 13.85
CA GLY A 488 -12.30 18.39 14.30
C GLY A 488 -12.52 18.32 15.81
N LYS A 489 -11.67 18.94 16.64
CA LYS A 489 -11.80 18.93 18.11
C LYS A 489 -11.99 20.32 18.73
N GLY A 490 -12.09 21.36 17.92
CA GLY A 490 -12.27 22.73 18.41
C GLY A 490 -10.95 23.41 18.80
N ALA A 491 -11.06 24.70 19.11
CA ALA A 491 -9.95 25.56 19.49
C ALA A 491 -10.08 26.03 20.94
N PHE A 492 -8.93 26.24 21.60
CA PHE A 492 -8.85 26.58 23.01
C PHE A 492 -7.82 27.68 23.25
N LEU A 493 -8.09 28.53 24.24
CA LEU A 493 -7.14 29.48 24.83
C LEU A 493 -6.96 29.12 26.30
N ASN A 494 -5.74 28.76 26.70
CA ASN A 494 -5.41 28.32 28.06
C ASN A 494 -6.36 27.21 28.56
N GLY A 495 -6.71 26.28 27.66
CA GLY A 495 -7.62 25.16 27.94
C GLY A 495 -9.12 25.50 27.90
N ASN A 496 -9.50 26.77 27.74
CA ASN A 496 -10.90 27.17 27.62
C ASN A 496 -11.32 27.24 26.15
N PRO A 497 -12.49 26.68 25.76
CA PRO A 497 -12.98 26.76 24.39
C PRO A 497 -13.13 28.21 23.91
N ILE A 498 -12.71 28.48 22.69
CA ILE A 498 -12.86 29.78 22.03
C ILE A 498 -13.71 29.66 20.77
N LYS A 499 -14.27 30.80 20.35
CA LYS A 499 -15.00 30.93 19.10
C LYS A 499 -14.77 32.31 18.50
N VAL A 500 -14.87 32.38 17.18
CA VAL A 500 -14.86 33.66 16.47
C VAL A 500 -16.01 34.59 16.92
N SER A 501 -15.87 35.88 16.65
CA SER A 501 -16.91 36.85 16.96
C SER A 501 -18.21 36.57 16.17
N SER A 502 -19.33 37.07 16.69
CA SER A 502 -20.63 37.04 16.00
C SER A 502 -20.91 38.34 15.23
N GLN A 503 -19.89 39.16 14.97
CA GLN A 503 -20.02 40.42 14.24
C GLN A 503 -20.48 40.14 12.80
N SER A 504 -21.44 40.89 12.30
CA SER A 504 -22.00 40.71 10.95
C SER A 504 -21.84 41.94 10.05
N GLU A 505 -21.38 43.07 10.58
CA GLU A 505 -21.25 44.32 9.83
C GLU A 505 -19.81 44.83 9.82
N LEU A 506 -19.29 45.15 8.63
CA LEU A 506 -17.93 45.68 8.47
C LEU A 506 -17.72 46.97 9.29
N VAL A 507 -18.67 47.90 9.26
CA VAL A 507 -18.53 49.24 9.88
C VAL A 507 -18.35 49.19 11.40
N THR A 508 -18.78 48.11 12.05
CA THR A 508 -18.60 47.89 13.49
C THR A 508 -17.49 46.89 13.81
N SER A 509 -16.80 46.35 12.79
CA SER A 509 -15.73 45.37 12.90
C SER A 509 -14.37 45.98 13.24
N LEU A 510 -13.57 45.28 14.04
CA LEU A 510 -12.16 45.57 14.28
C LEU A 510 -11.27 44.82 13.28
N LEU A 511 -10.58 45.58 12.43
CA LEU A 511 -9.68 45.07 11.41
C LEU A 511 -8.24 45.00 11.94
N ALA A 512 -7.56 43.88 11.73
CA ALA A 512 -6.11 43.77 11.85
C ALA A 512 -5.46 43.57 10.48
N THR A 513 -4.24 44.06 10.33
CA THR A 513 -3.40 43.83 9.14
C THR A 513 -1.97 44.26 9.44
N GLU A 514 -1.03 43.94 8.56
CA GLU A 514 0.36 44.33 8.69
C GLU A 514 0.89 44.97 7.41
N ALA A 515 1.93 45.78 7.53
CA ALA A 515 2.48 46.52 6.39
C ALA A 515 3.39 45.69 5.48
N GLY A 516 3.60 44.41 5.79
CA GLY A 516 4.57 43.54 5.12
C GLY A 516 6.03 43.95 5.33
N THR A 517 6.94 43.09 4.88
CA THR A 517 8.40 43.30 5.03
C THR A 517 9.01 44.10 3.86
N LYS A 518 8.39 44.07 2.68
CA LYS A 518 8.90 44.73 1.47
C LYS A 518 8.53 46.22 1.44
N ARG A 519 9.54 47.09 1.32
CA ARG A 519 9.38 48.56 1.43
C ARG A 519 9.63 49.35 0.14
N ASP A 520 9.53 48.72 -1.03
CA ASP A 520 9.58 49.46 -2.29
C ASP A 520 8.32 50.32 -2.47
N LYS A 521 8.45 51.42 -3.23
CA LYS A 521 7.38 52.44 -3.37
C LYS A 521 6.06 51.85 -3.86
N LEU A 522 6.09 50.92 -4.82
CA LEU A 522 4.87 50.29 -5.35
C LEU A 522 4.17 49.47 -4.27
N THR A 523 4.92 48.68 -3.50
CA THR A 523 4.37 47.86 -2.41
C THR A 523 3.80 48.73 -1.28
N VAL A 524 4.53 49.79 -0.88
CA VAL A 524 4.07 50.71 0.16
C VAL A 524 2.80 51.43 -0.27
N ASP A 525 2.78 51.99 -1.48
CA ASP A 525 1.60 52.71 -1.99
C ASP A 525 0.39 51.78 -2.10
N ALA A 526 0.57 50.55 -2.62
CA ALA A 526 -0.50 49.55 -2.67
C ALA A 526 -1.05 49.22 -1.27
N THR A 527 -0.16 49.04 -0.29
CA THR A 527 -0.55 48.74 1.09
C THR A 527 -1.30 49.91 1.72
N THR A 528 -0.75 51.13 1.65
CA THR A 528 -1.38 52.32 2.27
C THR A 528 -2.68 52.73 1.59
N ASN A 529 -2.79 52.57 0.26
CA ASN A 529 -4.02 52.83 -0.47
C ASN A 529 -5.12 51.85 -0.06
N ARG A 530 -4.78 50.56 0.10
CA ARG A 530 -5.71 49.56 0.59
C ARG A 530 -6.21 49.88 2.00
N LEU A 531 -5.29 50.24 2.91
CA LEU A 531 -5.64 50.68 4.26
C LEU A 531 -6.59 51.89 4.22
N ASN A 532 -6.25 52.91 3.44
CA ASN A 532 -7.07 54.10 3.29
C ASN A 532 -8.49 53.77 2.83
N SER A 533 -8.65 52.88 1.85
CA SER A 533 -9.96 52.44 1.35
C SER A 533 -10.76 51.64 2.38
N LEU A 534 -10.10 50.82 3.21
CA LEU A 534 -10.76 50.01 4.24
C LEU A 534 -11.13 50.81 5.50
N LEU A 535 -10.38 51.86 5.85
CA LEU A 535 -10.61 52.67 7.06
C LEU A 535 -12.00 53.31 7.11
N PHE A 536 -12.62 53.60 5.95
CA PHE A 536 -13.99 54.12 5.88
C PHE A 536 -15.07 53.04 6.07
N LYS A 537 -14.68 51.76 5.97
CA LYS A 537 -15.58 50.60 5.98
C LYS A 537 -15.56 49.84 7.30
N VAL A 538 -14.61 50.12 8.18
CA VAL A 538 -14.41 49.41 9.46
C VAL A 538 -14.38 50.34 10.65
N ARG A 539 -14.57 49.80 11.86
CA ARG A 539 -14.62 50.62 13.09
C ARG A 539 -13.24 51.17 13.48
N SER A 540 -12.22 50.33 13.38
CA SER A 540 -10.86 50.66 13.78
C SER A 540 -9.87 49.64 13.20
N LEU A 541 -8.58 49.98 13.25
CA LEU A 541 -7.47 49.21 12.71
C LEU A 541 -6.49 48.81 13.82
N ARG A 542 -5.88 47.62 13.70
CA ARG A 542 -4.71 47.18 14.46
C ARG A 542 -3.61 46.74 13.50
N MET A 543 -2.38 47.10 13.85
CA MET A 543 -1.15 46.58 13.26
C MET A 543 -0.29 46.18 14.45
N SER A 544 -0.35 44.90 14.80
CA SER A 544 0.17 44.38 16.06
C SER A 544 1.59 43.83 15.90
N GLY A 545 2.02 43.56 14.67
CA GLY A 545 3.36 43.06 14.34
C GLY A 545 3.53 41.56 14.52
N SER A 546 2.45 40.77 14.58
CA SER A 546 2.50 39.30 14.64
C SER A 546 1.34 38.69 13.86
N CYS A 547 1.68 37.93 12.81
CA CYS A 547 0.68 37.29 11.93
C CYS A 547 -0.10 36.19 12.69
N ALA A 548 0.62 35.36 13.44
CA ALA A 548 0.04 34.23 14.16
C ALA A 548 -0.88 34.70 15.31
N LEU A 549 -0.51 35.76 16.04
CA LEU A 549 -1.38 36.32 17.09
C LEU A 549 -2.59 37.05 16.51
N ASN A 550 -2.47 37.69 15.35
CA ASN A 550 -3.63 38.28 14.68
C ASN A 550 -4.64 37.20 14.27
N LEU A 551 -4.18 36.06 13.73
CA LEU A 551 -5.04 34.90 13.48
C LEU A 551 -5.69 34.38 14.77
N CYS A 552 -4.93 34.24 15.85
CA CYS A 552 -5.49 33.83 17.15
C CYS A 552 -6.50 34.85 17.71
N GLY A 553 -6.30 36.15 17.43
CA GLY A 553 -7.24 37.21 17.76
C GLY A 553 -8.58 37.06 17.04
N ILE A 554 -8.57 36.61 15.78
CA ILE A 554 -9.81 36.22 15.07
C ILE A 554 -10.45 35.03 15.77
N ALA A 555 -9.67 33.98 16.05
CA ALA A 555 -10.16 32.74 16.63
C ALA A 555 -10.85 32.91 18.00
N CYS A 556 -10.43 33.88 18.81
CA CYS A 556 -11.05 34.18 20.10
C CYS A 556 -11.98 35.41 20.08
N GLY A 557 -12.31 35.93 18.89
CA GLY A 557 -13.25 37.03 18.72
C GLY A 557 -12.77 38.39 19.25
N ARG A 558 -11.46 38.55 19.47
CA ARG A 558 -10.84 39.85 19.80
C ARG A 558 -10.67 40.73 18.57
N LEU A 559 -10.57 40.10 17.41
CA LEU A 559 -10.54 40.72 16.09
C LEU A 559 -11.68 40.13 15.26
N ASP A 560 -12.21 40.91 14.33
CA ASP A 560 -13.31 40.49 13.46
C ASP A 560 -12.83 40.15 12.04
N LEU A 561 -11.82 40.90 11.58
CA LEU A 561 -11.25 40.82 10.24
C LEU A 561 -9.73 40.85 10.34
N PHE A 562 -9.05 39.99 9.59
CA PHE A 562 -7.61 40.03 9.44
C PHE A 562 -7.24 39.81 7.98
N TYR A 563 -6.29 40.58 7.45
CA TYR A 563 -5.61 40.22 6.21
C TYR A 563 -4.14 40.60 6.28
N GLU A 564 -3.30 39.83 5.60
CA GLU A 564 -1.89 40.12 5.44
C GLU A 564 -1.39 39.63 4.08
N LEU A 565 -0.50 40.41 3.48
CA LEU A 565 0.13 40.14 2.18
C LEU A 565 1.65 40.23 2.34
N GLY A 566 2.36 39.23 1.82
CA GLY A 566 3.83 39.21 1.81
C GLY A 566 4.46 38.96 3.18
N PHE A 567 3.84 38.12 4.01
CA PHE A 567 4.48 37.57 5.21
C PHE A 567 5.60 36.57 4.84
N GLY A 568 6.45 36.21 5.82
CA GLY A 568 7.69 35.49 5.61
C GLY A 568 7.50 34.11 4.98
N GLY A 569 6.57 33.31 5.49
CA GLY A 569 6.35 31.97 4.97
C GLY A 569 5.21 31.21 5.64
N PRO A 570 5.04 29.91 5.32
CA PRO A 570 3.95 29.11 5.87
C PRO A 570 3.95 29.02 7.40
N TRP A 571 5.09 29.28 8.06
CA TRP A 571 5.23 29.27 9.52
C TRP A 571 4.41 30.35 10.24
N ASP A 572 4.26 31.52 9.62
CA ASP A 572 3.45 32.63 10.12
C ASP A 572 1.97 32.26 10.30
N VAL A 573 1.48 31.32 9.49
CA VAL A 573 0.05 31.01 9.36
C VAL A 573 -0.31 29.58 9.75
N ALA A 574 0.64 28.63 9.78
CA ALA A 574 0.34 27.20 9.93
C ALA A 574 -0.45 26.90 11.22
N GLY A 575 0.06 27.35 12.38
CA GLY A 575 -0.61 27.16 13.67
C GLY A 575 -1.92 27.92 13.75
N GLY A 576 -1.88 29.23 13.44
CA GLY A 576 -3.04 30.12 13.50
C GLY A 576 -4.20 29.69 12.60
N ALA A 577 -3.92 29.14 11.41
CA ALA A 577 -4.95 28.71 10.48
C ALA A 577 -5.78 27.53 11.00
N VAL A 578 -5.16 26.57 11.70
CA VAL A 578 -5.89 25.48 12.37
C VAL A 578 -6.80 26.07 13.45
N ILE A 579 -6.24 26.95 14.28
CA ILE A 579 -6.93 27.57 15.42
C ILE A 579 -8.16 28.37 14.97
N VAL A 580 -8.05 29.18 13.92
CA VAL A 580 -9.19 29.94 13.36
C VAL A 580 -10.28 29.02 12.85
N LYS A 581 -9.93 27.99 12.05
CA LYS A 581 -10.92 27.06 11.49
C LYS A 581 -11.68 26.31 12.58
N GLU A 582 -10.96 25.83 13.58
CA GLU A 582 -11.55 25.08 14.70
C GLU A 582 -12.34 25.96 15.68
N ALA A 583 -12.11 27.27 15.69
CA ALA A 583 -12.95 28.24 16.39
C ALA A 583 -14.24 28.63 15.63
N GLY A 584 -14.50 28.02 14.47
CA GLY A 584 -15.64 28.32 13.60
C GLY A 584 -15.41 29.50 12.64
N GLY A 585 -14.16 29.94 12.49
CA GLY A 585 -13.75 30.97 11.54
C GLY A 585 -13.44 30.42 10.15
N LEU A 586 -13.21 31.35 9.22
CA LEU A 586 -12.76 31.05 7.87
C LEU A 586 -11.38 31.65 7.65
N VAL A 587 -10.51 30.89 6.98
CA VAL A 587 -9.21 31.33 6.48
C VAL A 587 -9.22 31.17 4.97
N PHE A 588 -8.87 32.22 4.23
CA PHE A 588 -9.01 32.28 2.78
C PHE A 588 -7.94 33.19 2.15
N ASP A 589 -7.75 33.08 0.83
CA ASP A 589 -6.95 34.05 0.08
C ASP A 589 -7.71 35.39 0.06
N PRO A 590 -7.05 36.55 0.26
CA PRO A 590 -7.67 37.88 0.18
C PRO A 590 -8.48 38.15 -1.10
N SER A 591 -8.19 37.45 -2.20
CA SER A 591 -8.98 37.53 -3.44
C SER A 591 -10.31 36.73 -3.40
N GLY A 592 -10.56 36.00 -2.32
CA GLY A 592 -11.70 35.10 -2.12
C GLY A 592 -11.49 33.65 -2.55
N ARG A 593 -10.28 33.27 -3.02
CA ARG A 593 -9.94 31.88 -3.33
C ARG A 593 -9.74 31.05 -2.07
N GLU A 594 -9.62 29.73 -2.24
CA GLU A 594 -9.23 28.84 -1.17
C GLU A 594 -7.86 29.21 -0.60
N PHE A 595 -7.69 29.01 0.71
CA PHE A 595 -6.44 29.28 1.40
C PHE A 595 -5.36 28.29 0.97
N ASP A 596 -4.26 28.83 0.45
CA ASP A 596 -3.00 28.11 0.25
C ASP A 596 -1.98 28.60 1.27
N ILE A 597 -1.56 27.68 2.15
CA ILE A 597 -0.59 27.95 3.22
C ILE A 597 0.76 28.47 2.70
N THR A 598 1.09 28.21 1.44
CA THR A 598 2.37 28.62 0.82
C THR A 598 2.30 29.96 0.08
N SER A 599 1.11 30.54 -0.10
CA SER A 599 0.87 31.67 -1.02
C SER A 599 1.28 33.06 -0.49
N GLN A 600 1.88 33.13 0.70
CA GLN A 600 2.28 34.35 1.42
C GLN A 600 1.19 35.44 1.43
N ARG A 601 -0.07 35.02 1.50
CA ARG A 601 -1.25 35.89 1.58
C ARG A 601 -2.33 35.18 2.36
N VAL A 602 -3.00 35.90 3.25
CA VAL A 602 -4.03 35.32 4.10
C VAL A 602 -5.07 36.38 4.43
N ALA A 603 -6.32 35.96 4.52
CA ALA A 603 -7.39 36.68 5.16
C ALA A 603 -8.16 35.72 6.08
N ALA A 604 -8.67 36.26 7.18
CA ALA A 604 -9.45 35.51 8.15
C ALA A 604 -10.59 36.35 8.72
N SER A 605 -11.73 35.72 8.94
CA SER A 605 -12.91 36.34 9.55
C SER A 605 -13.85 35.26 10.11
N ASN A 606 -14.92 35.69 10.78
CA ASN A 606 -16.09 34.82 10.96
C ASN A 606 -16.83 34.60 9.62
N PRO A 607 -17.75 33.61 9.53
CA PRO A 607 -18.49 33.32 8.29
C PRO A 607 -19.42 34.45 7.80
N LEU A 608 -19.91 35.30 8.70
CA LEU A 608 -20.86 36.37 8.37
C LEU A 608 -20.19 37.53 7.63
N LEU A 609 -18.91 37.77 7.89
CA LEU A 609 -18.16 38.89 7.32
C LEU A 609 -17.38 38.57 6.04
N LYS A 610 -17.16 37.28 5.72
CA LYS A 610 -16.26 36.87 4.64
C LYS A 610 -16.56 37.55 3.32
N ASP A 611 -17.80 37.45 2.83
CA ASP A 611 -18.13 37.91 1.48
C ASP A 611 -18.05 39.44 1.37
N ALA A 612 -18.54 40.15 2.39
CA ALA A 612 -18.42 41.61 2.47
C ALA A 612 -16.95 42.05 2.53
N PHE A 613 -16.12 41.32 3.27
CA PHE A 613 -14.71 41.64 3.43
C PHE A 613 -13.91 41.41 2.14
N VAL A 614 -14.15 40.29 1.45
CA VAL A 614 -13.53 40.00 0.13
C VAL A 614 -13.91 41.09 -0.88
N GLU A 615 -15.18 41.50 -0.91
CA GLU A 615 -15.63 42.58 -1.80
C GLU A 615 -14.94 43.91 -1.45
N ALA A 616 -14.82 44.22 -0.15
CA ALA A 616 -14.11 45.41 0.30
C ALA A 616 -12.62 45.39 -0.07
N LEU A 617 -11.96 44.23 -0.01
CA LEU A 617 -10.57 44.05 -0.40
C LEU A 617 -10.37 44.22 -1.91
N LYS A 618 -11.26 43.68 -2.74
CA LYS A 618 -11.22 43.80 -4.22
C LYS A 618 -11.39 45.24 -4.70
N GLN A 619 -12.30 45.98 -4.08
CA GLN A 619 -12.50 47.41 -4.39
C GLN A 619 -11.33 48.30 -3.95
N SER A 620 -10.37 47.74 -3.21
CA SER A 620 -9.21 48.44 -2.68
C SER A 620 -7.92 48.09 -3.41
N GLU A 621 -8.01 47.30 -4.50
CA GLU A 621 -6.94 47.04 -5.48
C GLU A 621 -7.07 48.05 -6.64
#